data_AF-A0A944QWQ1-F1
#
_entry.id   AF-A0A944QWQ1-F1
#
_cell.length_a   1.000
_cell.length_b   1.000
_cell.length_c   1.000
_cell.angle_alpha   90.00
_cell.angle_beta   90.00
_cell.angle_gamma   90.00
#
_symmetry.space_group_name_H-M   'P 1'
#
loop_
_entity.id
_entity.type
_entity.pdbx_description
1 polymer ?
#
loop_
_entity_poly.entity_id
_entity_poly.type
_entity_poly.pdbx_seq_one_letter_code
_entity_poly.pdbx_strand_id
1 'polypeptide(L)'
;MNLKLPSFYKRFLIFFIVIGPIFWLVFTEDGQRRTDIVLLTLWGEDEIGLNLKALHNQVKEEDLKQIFPDLSWTCEDETSNFGNRLCATRIGIYNDIPARYITVFFHDRWLNGVKIGYRGNYHELLKQQLLQQLGTPANSDSQLPVIEGMESVLHWETESGNVILKEALNEGEEAALFWLSFAMLSR
;
A
#
# COMPACT_ATOMS: atom_id res chain seq x y z
N MET A 1 31.60 20.57 -35.66
CA MET A 1 30.34 20.82 -36.40
C MET A 1 29.51 21.81 -35.62
N ASN A 2 29.19 22.97 -36.20
CA ASN A 2 28.44 24.04 -35.55
C ASN A 2 26.97 23.91 -35.96
N LEU A 3 26.19 23.12 -35.21
CA LEU A 3 24.77 22.91 -35.45
C LEU A 3 24.01 24.21 -35.12
N LYS A 4 23.84 25.09 -36.11
CA LYS A 4 22.93 26.24 -36.01
C LYS A 4 21.50 25.74 -36.08
N LEU A 5 20.90 25.39 -34.94
CA LEU A 5 19.47 25.10 -34.88
C LEU A 5 18.69 26.34 -35.34
N PRO A 6 17.75 26.21 -36.31
CA PRO A 6 16.90 27.31 -36.70
C PRO A 6 16.07 27.80 -35.50
N SER A 7 15.82 29.10 -35.41
CA SER A 7 15.22 29.72 -34.21
C SER A 7 13.85 29.13 -33.83
N PHE A 8 13.10 28.65 -34.82
CA PHE A 8 11.84 27.95 -34.64
C PHE A 8 12.00 26.64 -33.86
N TYR A 9 12.97 25.80 -34.23
CA TYR A 9 13.27 24.57 -33.51
C TYR A 9 13.74 24.85 -32.08
N LYS A 10 14.54 25.90 -31.88
CA LYS A 10 14.95 26.31 -30.52
C LYS A 10 13.75 26.69 -29.64
N ARG A 11 12.75 27.38 -30.19
CA ARG A 11 11.52 27.74 -29.47
C ARG A 11 10.66 26.51 -29.14
N PHE A 12 10.47 25.61 -30.10
CA PHE A 12 9.75 24.35 -29.86
C PHE A 12 10.45 23.48 -28.81
N LEU A 13 11.78 23.41 -28.85
CA LEU A 13 12.55 22.62 -27.89
C LEU A 13 12.40 23.19 -26.47
N ILE A 14 12.45 24.52 -26.29
CA ILE A 14 12.16 25.17 -25.00
C ILE A 14 10.72 24.89 -24.55
N PHE A 15 9.76 24.98 -25.46
CA PHE A 15 8.35 24.66 -25.16
C PHE A 15 8.20 23.24 -24.64
N PHE A 16 8.79 22.24 -25.31
CA PHE A 16 8.77 20.86 -24.86
C PHE A 16 9.54 20.63 -23.56
N ILE A 17 10.66 21.34 -23.33
CA ILE A 17 11.40 21.28 -22.06
C ILE A 17 10.55 21.77 -20.88
N VAL A 18 9.74 22.81 -21.08
CA VAL A 18 8.95 23.40 -20.00
C VAL A 18 7.61 22.68 -19.83
N ILE A 19 6.88 22.43 -20.92
CA ILE A 19 5.53 21.87 -20.87
C ILE A 19 5.55 20.35 -20.82
N GLY A 20 6.56 19.70 -21.41
CA GLY A 20 6.69 18.25 -21.38
C GLY A 20 6.61 17.66 -19.96
N PRO A 21 7.41 18.17 -18.99
CA PRO A 21 7.35 17.70 -17.60
C PRO A 21 5.99 17.94 -16.94
N ILE A 22 5.38 19.11 -17.16
CA ILE A 22 4.05 19.44 -16.58
C ILE A 22 2.98 18.52 -17.17
N PHE A 23 3.00 18.34 -18.49
CA PHE A 23 2.09 17.44 -19.18
C PHE A 23 2.25 16.01 -18.66
N TRP A 24 3.49 15.55 -18.48
CA TRP A 24 3.77 14.24 -17.91
C TRP A 24 3.23 14.09 -16.47
N LEU A 25 3.44 15.09 -15.61
CA LEU A 25 2.92 15.09 -14.23
C LEU A 25 1.40 15.03 -14.15
N VAL A 26 0.69 15.68 -15.08
CA VAL A 26 -0.78 15.78 -15.05
C VAL A 26 -1.47 14.61 -15.75
N PHE A 27 -0.90 14.13 -16.86
CA PHE A 27 -1.59 13.19 -17.77
C PHE A 27 -1.06 11.75 -17.73
N THR A 28 -0.07 11.44 -16.90
CA THR A 28 0.39 10.06 -16.70
C THR A 28 0.08 9.58 -15.28
N GLU A 29 -0.22 8.29 -15.12
CA GLU A 29 -0.49 7.68 -13.82
C GLU A 29 0.69 7.87 -12.85
N ASP A 30 1.92 7.67 -13.35
CA ASP A 30 3.14 7.92 -12.59
C ASP A 30 3.28 9.39 -12.16
N GLY A 31 2.98 10.32 -13.06
CA GLY A 31 2.99 11.74 -12.79
C GLY A 31 1.99 12.15 -11.72
N GLN A 32 0.76 11.62 -11.82
CA GLN A 32 -0.32 11.87 -10.86
C GLN A 32 0.04 11.32 -9.48
N ARG A 33 0.57 10.09 -9.41
CA ARG A 33 1.07 9.50 -8.15
C ARG A 33 2.12 10.39 -7.50
N ARG A 34 3.15 10.80 -8.25
CA ARG A 34 4.25 11.62 -7.71
C ARG A 34 3.73 12.97 -7.23
N THR A 35 2.79 13.56 -7.97
CA THR A 35 2.14 14.81 -7.58
C THR A 35 1.33 14.64 -6.30
N ASP A 36 0.51 13.60 -6.20
CA ASP A 36 -0.29 13.30 -5.01
C ASP A 36 0.58 13.07 -3.78
N ILE A 37 1.64 12.28 -3.90
CA ILE A 37 2.61 12.06 -2.81
C ILE A 37 3.21 13.39 -2.35
N VAL A 38 3.72 14.19 -3.29
CA VAL A 38 4.30 15.50 -2.95
C VAL A 38 3.27 16.41 -2.27
N LEU A 39 2.03 16.44 -2.75
CA LEU A 39 0.96 17.22 -2.12
C LEU A 39 0.66 16.73 -0.70
N LEU A 40 0.62 15.41 -0.49
CA LEU A 40 0.38 14.82 0.82
C LEU A 40 1.51 15.12 1.81
N THR A 41 2.76 15.00 1.36
CA THR A 41 3.93 15.39 2.16
C THR A 41 3.92 16.89 2.48
N LEU A 42 3.55 17.75 1.52
CA LEU A 42 3.44 19.20 1.73
C LEU A 42 2.29 19.57 2.69
N TRP A 43 1.23 18.78 2.73
CA TRP A 43 0.15 18.90 3.71
C TRP A 43 0.48 18.29 5.08
N GLY A 44 1.66 17.70 5.22
CA GLY A 44 2.14 17.11 6.47
C GLY A 44 1.46 15.79 6.82
N GLU A 45 0.97 15.04 5.83
CA GLU A 45 0.47 13.69 6.05
C GLU A 45 1.64 12.71 6.22
N ASP A 46 1.51 11.80 7.18
CA ASP A 46 2.59 10.88 7.54
C ASP A 46 2.74 9.72 6.52
N GLU A 47 3.96 9.23 6.40
CA GLU A 47 4.31 8.07 5.57
C GLU A 47 4.65 6.87 6.44
N ILE A 48 4.23 5.68 6.00
CA ILE A 48 4.65 4.41 6.60
C ILE A 48 5.23 3.46 5.56
N GLY A 49 6.41 2.92 5.88
CA GLY A 49 7.06 1.87 5.11
C GLY A 49 6.93 0.51 5.80
N LEU A 50 6.28 -0.47 5.18
CA LEU A 50 6.22 -1.84 5.73
C LEU A 50 6.69 -2.88 4.72
N ASN A 51 7.59 -3.75 5.17
CA ASN A 51 7.98 -4.94 4.41
C ASN A 51 7.07 -6.11 4.79
N LEU A 52 6.02 -6.34 4.02
CA LEU A 52 5.04 -7.40 4.29
C LEU A 52 5.66 -8.80 4.34
N LYS A 53 6.75 -9.03 3.60
CA LYS A 53 7.45 -10.32 3.56
C LYS A 53 8.20 -10.63 4.86
N ALA A 54 8.72 -9.58 5.51
CA ALA A 54 9.48 -9.67 6.76
C ALA A 54 8.63 -9.46 8.02
N LEU A 55 7.35 -9.10 7.86
CA LEU A 55 6.44 -8.91 8.98
C LEU A 55 6.22 -10.24 9.70
N HIS A 56 6.12 -10.21 11.04
CA HIS A 56 5.96 -11.41 11.86
C HIS A 56 5.20 -11.14 13.16
N ASN A 57 4.66 -12.20 13.78
CA ASN A 57 3.82 -12.06 14.97
C ASN A 57 4.57 -11.62 16.25
N GLN A 58 5.90 -11.67 16.26
CA GLN A 58 6.69 -11.25 17.43
C GLN A 58 6.86 -9.73 17.58
N VAL A 59 6.15 -8.92 16.79
CA VAL A 59 6.10 -7.46 16.95
C VAL A 59 5.08 -7.11 18.02
N LYS A 60 5.48 -6.31 19.02
CA LYS A 60 4.57 -5.79 20.05
C LYS A 60 4.13 -4.38 19.75
N GLU A 61 3.15 -3.90 20.50
CA GLU A 61 2.70 -2.50 20.41
C GLU A 61 3.82 -1.50 20.73
N GLU A 62 4.67 -1.80 21.72
CA GLU A 62 5.77 -0.92 22.08
C GLU A 62 6.80 -0.82 20.96
N ASP A 63 7.07 -1.94 20.28
CA ASP A 63 7.96 -1.98 19.12
C ASP A 63 7.38 -1.15 17.97
N LEU A 64 6.07 -1.25 17.72
CA LEU A 64 5.38 -0.46 16.68
C LEU A 64 5.54 1.05 16.92
N LYS A 65 5.33 1.51 18.16
CA LYS A 65 5.48 2.91 18.56
C LYS A 65 6.94 3.38 18.51
N GLN A 66 7.89 2.48 18.74
CA GLN A 66 9.31 2.79 18.63
C GLN A 66 9.78 2.89 17.17
N ILE A 67 9.26 2.03 16.29
CA ILE A 67 9.60 2.03 14.86
C ILE A 67 8.98 3.25 14.17
N PHE A 68 7.76 3.64 14.55
CA PHE A 68 7.05 4.79 13.99
C PHE A 68 6.68 5.80 15.08
N PRO A 69 7.68 6.52 15.64
CA PRO A 69 7.47 7.43 16.77
C PRO A 69 6.73 8.71 16.38
N ASP A 70 6.78 9.10 15.12
CA ASP A 70 6.15 10.31 14.60
C ASP A 70 4.64 10.13 14.38
N LEU A 71 4.16 8.87 14.33
CA LEU A 71 2.75 8.56 14.13
C LEU A 71 1.94 8.68 15.43
N SER A 72 0.80 9.36 15.34
CA SER A 72 -0.13 9.55 16.47
C SER A 72 -1.06 8.34 16.66
N TRP A 73 -0.51 7.24 17.18
CA TRP A 73 -1.26 6.00 17.42
C TRP A 73 -2.38 6.15 18.45
N THR A 74 -3.60 5.76 18.06
CA THR A 74 -4.75 5.58 18.96
C THR A 74 -4.96 4.08 19.17
N CYS A 75 -4.82 3.60 20.41
CA CYS A 75 -4.93 2.18 20.73
C CYS A 75 -6.09 1.91 21.69
N GLU A 76 -6.89 0.90 21.36
CA GLU A 76 -8.11 0.55 22.09
C GLU A 76 -8.21 -0.97 22.28
N ASP A 77 -8.80 -1.38 23.40
CA ASP A 77 -9.15 -2.77 23.66
C ASP A 77 -10.49 -3.07 22.99
N GLU A 78 -10.41 -3.53 21.73
CA GLU A 78 -11.57 -3.93 20.94
C GLU A 78 -11.44 -5.40 20.52
N THR A 79 -12.45 -6.19 20.86
CA THR A 79 -12.52 -7.59 20.42
C THR A 79 -13.06 -7.65 19.00
N SER A 80 -12.24 -8.12 18.08
CA SER A 80 -12.57 -8.32 16.67
C SER A 80 -12.18 -9.74 16.23
N ASN A 81 -12.50 -10.08 14.99
CA ASN A 81 -12.04 -11.34 14.39
C ASN A 81 -10.50 -11.42 14.31
N PHE A 82 -9.80 -10.29 14.37
CA PHE A 82 -8.34 -10.20 14.19
C PHE A 82 -7.55 -10.13 15.50
N GLY A 83 -8.21 -9.85 16.63
CA GLY A 83 -7.51 -9.57 17.87
C GLY A 83 -8.42 -9.10 19.01
N ASN A 84 -7.84 -8.92 20.19
CA ASN A 84 -8.50 -8.31 21.36
C ASN A 84 -8.02 -6.87 21.63
N ARG A 85 -7.10 -6.37 20.80
CA ARG A 85 -6.55 -5.03 20.89
C ARG A 85 -6.19 -4.52 19.50
N LEU A 86 -6.40 -3.23 19.24
CA LEU A 86 -5.99 -2.60 17.98
C LEU A 86 -5.35 -1.25 18.22
N CYS A 87 -4.46 -0.87 17.31
CA CYS A 87 -3.87 0.46 17.23
C CYS A 87 -4.08 1.01 15.82
N ALA A 88 -4.67 2.19 15.70
CA ALA A 88 -4.92 2.83 14.42
C ALA A 88 -4.32 4.24 14.38
N THR A 89 -3.94 4.66 13.17
CA THR A 89 -3.54 6.04 12.90
C THR A 89 -3.88 6.40 11.45
N ARG A 90 -4.06 7.70 11.20
CA ARG A 90 -4.13 8.25 9.86
C ARG A 90 -2.73 8.24 9.24
N ILE A 91 -2.66 7.98 7.94
CA ILE A 91 -1.44 8.10 7.13
C ILE A 91 -1.82 8.69 5.77
N GLY A 92 -0.89 9.38 5.13
CA GLY A 92 -1.01 9.83 3.75
C GLY A 92 -0.44 8.84 2.74
N ILE A 93 0.60 8.10 3.12
CA ILE A 93 1.41 7.31 2.18
C ILE A 93 1.78 5.96 2.79
N TYR A 94 1.66 4.88 2.01
CA TYR A 94 2.15 3.54 2.33
C TYR A 94 3.04 3.03 1.19
N ASN A 95 4.34 2.79 1.43
CA ASN A 95 5.28 2.29 0.40
C ASN A 95 5.12 2.96 -0.98
N ASP A 96 5.16 4.30 -1.05
CA ASP A 96 4.90 5.10 -2.27
C ASP A 96 3.48 4.98 -2.87
N ILE A 97 2.50 4.49 -2.12
CA ILE A 97 1.09 4.42 -2.52
C ILE A 97 0.26 5.37 -1.65
N PRO A 98 -0.51 6.31 -2.24
CA PRO A 98 -1.41 7.16 -1.47
C PRO A 98 -2.42 6.36 -0.64
N ALA A 99 -2.40 6.62 0.65
CA ALA A 99 -3.15 5.92 1.67
C ALA A 99 -4.09 6.86 2.46
N ARG A 100 -4.78 6.28 3.45
CA ARG A 100 -5.68 7.00 4.37
C ARG A 100 -5.41 6.63 5.82
N TYR A 101 -5.21 5.35 6.12
CA TYR A 101 -5.01 4.90 7.49
C TYR A 101 -4.31 3.54 7.52
N ILE A 102 -3.78 3.21 8.68
CA ILE A 102 -3.33 1.87 9.04
C ILE A 102 -3.96 1.47 10.37
N THR A 103 -4.36 0.20 10.45
CA THR A 103 -4.81 -0.45 11.68
C THR A 103 -3.98 -1.69 11.92
N VAL A 104 -3.41 -1.80 13.11
CA VAL A 104 -2.60 -2.92 13.56
C VAL A 104 -3.39 -3.67 14.63
N PHE A 105 -3.62 -4.96 14.41
CA PHE A 105 -4.37 -5.83 15.30
C PHE A 105 -3.44 -6.70 16.11
N PHE A 106 -3.68 -6.75 17.41
CA PHE A 106 -2.94 -7.56 18.36
C PHE A 106 -3.86 -8.59 19.01
N HIS A 107 -3.33 -9.78 19.23
CA HIS A 107 -3.93 -10.73 20.16
C HIS A 107 -3.02 -10.90 21.35
N ASP A 108 -3.55 -10.54 22.51
CA ASP A 108 -2.82 -10.33 23.76
C ASP A 108 -1.77 -9.22 23.62
N ARG A 109 -0.58 -9.58 23.13
CA ARG A 109 0.55 -8.65 22.94
C ARG A 109 1.25 -8.81 21.60
N TRP A 110 0.80 -9.74 20.78
CA TRP A 110 1.49 -10.17 19.57
C TRP A 110 0.73 -9.70 18.34
N LEU A 111 1.48 -9.27 17.34
CA LEU A 111 0.92 -8.84 16.06
C LEU A 111 0.18 -9.99 15.39
N ASN A 112 -1.12 -9.78 15.15
CA ASN A 112 -1.98 -10.75 14.49
C ASN A 112 -2.39 -10.31 13.09
N GLY A 113 -2.46 -9.01 12.84
CA GLY A 113 -2.82 -8.51 11.52
C GLY A 113 -2.52 -7.04 11.33
N VAL A 114 -2.45 -6.64 10.07
CA VAL A 114 -2.34 -5.25 9.64
C VAL A 114 -3.35 -5.01 8.53
N LYS A 115 -4.13 -3.94 8.63
CA LYS A 115 -4.99 -3.42 7.58
C LYS A 115 -4.49 -2.06 7.15
N ILE A 116 -4.30 -1.87 5.85
CA ILE A 116 -3.95 -0.59 5.26
C ILE A 116 -5.10 -0.16 4.38
N GLY A 117 -5.74 0.95 4.74
CA GLY A 117 -6.76 1.60 3.91
C GLY A 117 -6.06 2.52 2.91
N TYR A 118 -6.10 2.17 1.63
CA TYR A 118 -5.50 2.97 0.56
C TYR A 118 -6.53 3.69 -0.30
N ARG A 119 -6.08 4.55 -1.21
CA ARG A 119 -6.97 5.23 -2.16
C ARG A 119 -7.24 4.32 -3.35
N GLY A 120 -8.51 3.99 -3.61
CA GLY A 120 -8.92 2.99 -4.61
C GLY A 120 -8.39 3.22 -6.03
N ASN A 121 -8.16 4.47 -6.44
CA ASN A 121 -7.56 4.80 -7.74
C ASN A 121 -6.16 4.18 -7.97
N TYR A 122 -5.48 3.79 -6.89
CA TYR A 122 -4.16 3.17 -6.93
C TYR A 122 -4.18 1.65 -6.78
N HIS A 123 -5.36 1.01 -6.90
CA HIS A 123 -5.52 -0.44 -6.72
C HIS A 123 -4.66 -1.27 -7.67
N GLU A 124 -4.72 -0.98 -8.97
CA GLU A 124 -3.94 -1.71 -9.98
C GLU A 124 -2.43 -1.56 -9.78
N LEU A 125 -2.00 -0.35 -9.41
CA LEU A 125 -0.60 -0.09 -9.09
C LEU A 125 -0.14 -0.88 -7.86
N LEU A 126 -0.94 -0.88 -6.79
CA LEU A 126 -0.64 -1.66 -5.59
C LEU A 126 -0.56 -3.16 -5.92
N LYS A 127 -1.49 -3.69 -6.72
CA LYS A 127 -1.46 -5.08 -7.19
C LYS A 127 -0.17 -5.40 -7.95
N GLN A 128 0.26 -4.53 -8.86
CA GLN A 128 1.53 -4.69 -9.59
C GLN A 128 2.74 -4.65 -8.64
N GLN A 129 2.75 -3.76 -7.65
CA GLN A 129 3.81 -3.67 -6.65
C GLN A 129 3.88 -4.93 -5.79
N LEU A 130 2.75 -5.48 -5.35
CA LEU A 130 2.71 -6.75 -4.62
C LEU A 130 3.19 -7.91 -5.49
N LEU A 131 2.79 -7.97 -6.76
CA LEU A 131 3.28 -8.99 -7.71
C LEU A 131 4.80 -8.94 -7.86
N GLN A 132 5.38 -7.74 -7.92
CA GLN A 132 6.85 -7.56 -7.99
C GLN A 132 7.56 -7.94 -6.69
N GLN A 133 6.96 -7.67 -5.53
CA GLN A 133 7.57 -7.89 -4.22
C GLN A 133 7.41 -9.33 -3.71
N LEU A 134 6.25 -9.94 -3.95
CA LEU A 134 5.84 -11.23 -3.38
C LEU A 134 5.77 -12.35 -4.43
N GLY A 135 5.80 -12.01 -5.72
CA GLY A 135 5.64 -12.97 -6.81
C GLY A 135 4.16 -13.25 -7.13
N THR A 136 3.90 -14.35 -7.83
CA THR A 136 2.55 -14.74 -8.24
C THR A 136 1.68 -15.11 -7.03
N PRO A 137 0.40 -14.67 -6.98
CA PRO A 137 -0.53 -15.07 -5.91
C PRO A 137 -0.68 -16.59 -5.84
N ALA A 138 -0.79 -17.14 -4.63
CA ALA A 138 -0.90 -18.58 -4.38
C ALA A 138 -2.18 -19.18 -4.98
N ASN A 139 -3.27 -18.41 -4.99
CA ASN A 139 -4.55 -18.82 -5.57
C ASN A 139 -4.65 -18.59 -7.09
N SER A 140 -3.60 -18.08 -7.74
CA SER A 140 -3.54 -17.99 -9.21
C SER A 140 -3.14 -19.33 -9.86
N ASP A 141 -2.75 -20.34 -9.07
CA ASP A 141 -2.50 -21.68 -9.60
C ASP A 141 -3.82 -22.38 -9.95
N SER A 142 -4.05 -22.57 -11.25
CA SER A 142 -5.26 -23.18 -11.81
C SER A 142 -5.46 -24.65 -11.42
N GLN A 143 -4.46 -25.26 -10.78
CA GLN A 143 -4.49 -26.65 -10.31
C GLN A 143 -5.01 -26.80 -8.88
N LEU A 144 -5.15 -25.70 -8.14
CA LEU A 144 -5.68 -25.72 -6.77
C LEU A 144 -7.20 -25.62 -6.77
N PRO A 145 -7.90 -26.33 -5.86
CA PRO A 145 -9.34 -26.23 -5.74
C PRO A 145 -9.73 -24.79 -5.36
N VAL A 146 -10.67 -24.23 -6.12
CA VAL A 146 -11.26 -22.92 -5.84
C VAL A 146 -11.97 -23.00 -4.49
N ILE A 147 -11.51 -22.21 -3.52
CA ILE A 147 -12.15 -22.12 -2.21
C ILE A 147 -13.27 -21.09 -2.31
N GLU A 148 -14.50 -21.54 -2.08
CA GLU A 148 -15.71 -20.72 -2.12
C GLU A 148 -15.55 -19.49 -1.21
N GLY A 149 -15.70 -18.27 -1.76
CA GLY A 149 -15.48 -17.00 -1.06
C GLY A 149 -14.07 -16.40 -1.19
N MET A 150 -13.09 -17.13 -1.71
CA MET A 150 -11.76 -16.58 -2.07
C MET A 150 -11.60 -16.28 -3.58
N GLU A 151 -12.68 -16.40 -4.35
CA GLU A 151 -12.70 -16.19 -5.80
C GLU A 151 -12.45 -14.75 -6.22
N SER A 152 -12.61 -13.78 -5.31
CA SER A 152 -12.51 -12.34 -5.60
C SER A 152 -11.34 -11.66 -4.87
N VAL A 153 -10.42 -12.45 -4.31
CA VAL A 153 -9.24 -11.96 -3.61
C VAL A 153 -7.98 -12.56 -4.19
N LEU A 154 -6.90 -11.82 -4.17
CA LEU A 154 -5.54 -12.27 -4.41
C LEU A 154 -4.89 -12.55 -3.06
N HIS A 155 -4.20 -13.68 -2.98
CA HIS A 155 -3.58 -14.17 -1.76
C HIS A 155 -2.11 -14.50 -1.99
N TRP A 156 -1.24 -14.06 -1.09
CA TRP A 156 0.17 -14.42 -1.08
C TRP A 156 0.56 -14.97 0.29
N GLU A 157 1.36 -16.02 0.30
CA GLU A 157 1.98 -16.53 1.51
C GLU A 157 3.34 -15.84 1.76
N THR A 158 3.57 -15.47 3.02
CA THR A 158 4.86 -14.97 3.52
C THR A 158 5.43 -15.97 4.52
N GLU A 159 6.60 -15.71 5.08
CA GLU A 159 7.22 -16.63 6.05
C GLU A 159 6.38 -16.83 7.33
N SER A 160 5.51 -15.87 7.68
CA SER A 160 4.80 -15.89 8.97
C SER A 160 3.32 -15.46 8.91
N GLY A 161 2.79 -15.27 7.70
CA GLY A 161 1.41 -14.84 7.48
C GLY A 161 1.01 -14.76 6.01
N ASN A 162 -0.18 -14.25 5.78
CA ASN A 162 -0.82 -14.12 4.48
C ASN A 162 -1.08 -12.67 4.14
N VAL A 163 -0.76 -12.27 2.92
CA VAL A 163 -1.18 -10.99 2.33
C VAL A 163 -2.44 -11.23 1.51
N ILE A 164 -3.46 -10.40 1.72
CA ILE A 164 -4.76 -10.51 1.05
C ILE A 164 -5.13 -9.14 0.48
N LEU A 165 -5.47 -9.12 -0.80
CA LEU A 165 -5.97 -7.96 -1.52
C LEU A 165 -7.19 -8.39 -2.34
N LYS A 166 -8.19 -7.55 -2.56
CA LYS A 166 -9.23 -7.86 -3.56
C LYS A 166 -8.62 -7.93 -4.96
N GLU A 167 -9.17 -8.78 -5.83
CA GLU A 167 -8.71 -8.86 -7.23
C GLU A 167 -9.17 -7.64 -8.05
N ALA A 168 -10.39 -7.20 -7.79
CA ALA A 168 -10.98 -5.97 -8.32
C ALA A 168 -11.84 -5.29 -7.24
N LEU A 169 -11.95 -3.96 -7.31
CA LEU A 169 -12.79 -3.16 -6.43
C LEU A 169 -14.11 -2.82 -7.12
N ASN A 170 -15.24 -3.04 -6.44
CA ASN A 170 -16.53 -2.51 -6.89
C ASN A 170 -16.74 -1.06 -6.42
N GLU A 171 -17.71 -0.37 -7.01
CA GLU A 171 -18.04 1.01 -6.64
C GLU A 171 -18.47 1.09 -5.16
N GLY A 172 -17.88 2.05 -4.43
CA GLY A 172 -18.17 2.27 -3.01
C GLY A 172 -17.51 1.26 -2.07
N GLU A 173 -16.80 0.25 -2.57
CA GLU A 173 -16.05 -0.66 -1.72
C GLU A 173 -14.83 -0.01 -1.10
N GLU A 174 -14.50 -0.46 0.11
CA GLU A 174 -13.29 -0.04 0.77
C GLU A 174 -12.05 -0.69 0.12
N ALA A 175 -11.15 0.16 -0.35
CA ALA A 175 -9.83 -0.22 -0.82
C ALA A 175 -8.92 -0.54 0.37
N ALA A 176 -8.80 -1.82 0.71
CA ALA A 176 -8.01 -2.30 1.85
C ALA A 176 -7.06 -3.43 1.45
N LEU A 177 -5.85 -3.37 2.01
CA LEU A 177 -4.82 -4.40 1.95
C LEU A 177 -4.68 -5.00 3.34
N PHE A 178 -4.65 -6.33 3.44
CA PHE A 178 -4.47 -7.03 4.69
C PHE A 178 -3.19 -7.85 4.69
N TRP A 179 -2.53 -7.88 5.84
CA TRP A 179 -1.60 -8.93 6.22
C TRP A 179 -2.13 -9.60 7.49
N LEU A 180 -2.18 -10.93 7.53
CA LEU A 180 -2.70 -11.71 8.65
C LEU A 180 -1.67 -12.77 9.05
N SER A 181 -1.32 -12.87 10.34
CA SER A 181 -0.37 -13.88 10.79
C SER A 181 -0.96 -15.29 10.70
N PHE A 182 -0.12 -16.29 10.43
CA PHE A 182 -0.51 -17.70 10.55
C PHE A 182 -0.96 -18.09 11.97
N ALA A 183 -0.50 -17.37 13.00
CA ALA A 183 -0.94 -17.59 14.38
C ALA A 183 -2.44 -17.29 14.58
N MET A 184 -3.07 -16.55 13.66
CA MET A 184 -4.51 -16.34 13.64
C MET A 184 -5.27 -17.56 13.10
N LEU A 185 -4.67 -18.32 12.19
CA LEU A 185 -5.32 -19.42 11.47
C LEU A 185 -5.23 -20.78 12.17
N SER A 186 -4.41 -20.89 13.22
CA SER A 186 -4.22 -22.12 13.99
C SER A 186 -5.18 -22.27 15.19
N ARG A 187 -6.29 -21.53 15.19
CA ARG A 187 -7.35 -21.61 16.22
C ARG A 187 -8.56 -22.43 15.78
#